data_AF-A0A9E4KA71-F1
#
_entry.id   AF-A0A9E4KA71-F1
#
_cell.length_a   1.000
_cell.length_b   1.000
_cell.length_c   1.000
_cell.angle_alpha   90.00
_cell.angle_beta   90.00
_cell.angle_gamma   90.00
#
_symmetry.space_group_name_H-M   'P 1'
#
loop_
_entity.id
_entity.type
_entity.pdbx_description
1 polymer ?
#
loop_
_entity_poly.entity_id
_entity_poly.type
_entity_poly.pdbx_seq_one_letter_code
_entity_poly.pdbx_strand_id
1 'polypeptide(L)'
;MVSYLDGFTGRNHLNQTFGKAALTPHVVLSATDTDVIKTYVREGLGIGIIADLAYEQDKDNDLVMKPLNQLFPWEVTKIGYRRDNYLRTFQQRFIHIFQKFASQMETGSPR
;
A
#
# COMPACT_ATOMS: atom_id res chain seq x y z
N MET A 1 -9.27 12.07 -6.78
CA MET A 1 -8.85 10.71 -6.38
C MET A 1 -9.00 10.55 -4.87
N VAL A 2 -9.20 9.32 -4.42
CA VAL A 2 -9.26 8.92 -3.02
C VAL A 2 -8.00 8.11 -2.71
N SER A 3 -7.26 8.45 -1.65
CA SER A 3 -5.99 7.77 -1.34
C SER A 3 -5.64 7.87 0.14
N TYR A 4 -4.47 7.39 0.54
CA TYR A 4 -4.02 7.44 1.93
C TYR A 4 -3.69 8.86 2.39
N LEU A 5 -3.83 9.11 3.69
CA LEU A 5 -3.37 10.34 4.36
C LEU A 5 -1.86 10.57 4.17
N ASP A 6 -1.46 11.84 4.17
CA ASP A 6 -0.04 12.21 4.16
C ASP A 6 0.68 11.63 5.38
N GLY A 7 1.83 10.98 5.12
CA GLY A 7 2.61 10.25 6.13
C GLY A 7 2.24 8.77 6.31
N PHE A 8 1.18 8.27 5.65
CA PHE A 8 0.80 6.85 5.64
C PHE A 8 1.11 6.20 4.29
N THR A 9 1.46 4.90 4.31
CA THR A 9 1.60 3.98 3.15
C THR A 9 1.89 4.63 1.78
N GLY A 10 3.17 4.87 1.47
CA GLY A 10 3.64 5.23 0.12
C GLY A 10 3.22 6.60 -0.42
N ARG A 11 2.49 7.42 0.35
CA ARG A 11 1.99 8.74 -0.10
C ARG A 11 3.11 9.70 -0.54
N ASN A 12 4.28 9.60 0.07
CA ASN A 12 5.46 10.38 -0.34
C ASN A 12 5.93 10.03 -1.76
N HIS A 13 5.98 8.76 -2.12
CA HIS A 13 6.36 8.34 -3.47
C HIS A 13 5.28 8.72 -4.49
N LEU A 14 4.01 8.68 -4.09
CA LEU A 14 2.90 9.15 -4.92
C LEU A 14 3.10 10.63 -5.26
N ASN A 15 3.21 11.50 -4.26
CA ASN A 15 3.40 12.95 -4.48
C ASN A 15 4.67 13.24 -5.29
N GLN A 16 5.78 12.54 -5.02
CA GLN A 16 7.02 12.68 -5.81
C GLN A 16 6.83 12.28 -7.27
N THR A 17 6.10 11.20 -7.54
CA THR A 17 5.86 10.71 -8.91
C THR A 17 5.02 11.71 -9.71
N PHE A 18 3.94 12.23 -9.12
CA PHE A 18 3.16 13.29 -9.77
C PHE A 18 3.98 14.57 -9.95
N GLY A 19 4.80 14.95 -8.97
CA GLY A 19 5.70 16.09 -9.05
C GLY A 19 6.73 15.98 -10.17
N LYS A 20 7.30 14.78 -10.41
CA LYS A 20 8.21 14.52 -11.54
C LYS A 20 7.54 14.74 -12.90
N ALA A 21 6.23 14.53 -12.98
CA ALA A 21 5.43 14.80 -14.18
C ALA A 21 4.89 16.23 -14.24
N ALA A 22 5.26 17.11 -13.30
CA ALA A 22 4.70 18.46 -13.13
C ALA A 22 3.17 18.47 -12.97
N LEU A 23 2.61 17.41 -12.39
CA LEU A 23 1.18 17.27 -12.12
C LEU A 23 0.91 17.48 -10.64
N THR A 24 -0.21 18.15 -10.34
CA THR A 24 -0.75 18.25 -8.98
C THR A 24 -1.98 17.37 -8.89
N PRO A 25 -1.95 16.27 -8.12
CA PRO A 25 -3.08 15.36 -8.07
C PRO A 25 -4.22 15.97 -7.23
N HIS A 26 -5.44 15.97 -7.77
CA HIS A 26 -6.62 16.45 -7.04
C HIS A 26 -7.14 15.37 -6.07
N VAL A 27 -6.79 15.51 -4.80
CA VAL A 27 -7.21 14.60 -3.71
C VAL A 27 -8.54 15.10 -3.15
N VAL A 28 -9.58 14.28 -3.24
CA VAL A 28 -10.92 14.63 -2.73
C VAL A 28 -11.19 14.02 -1.35
N LEU A 29 -10.48 12.95 -1.01
CA LEU A 29 -10.56 12.30 0.29
C LEU A 29 -9.24 11.60 0.61
N SER A 30 -8.82 11.71 1.87
CA SER A 30 -7.68 10.98 2.42
C SER A 30 -8.13 10.12 3.59
N ALA A 31 -7.77 8.84 3.62
CA ALA A 31 -8.13 7.90 4.68
C ALA A 31 -6.91 7.11 5.19
N THR A 32 -6.97 6.58 6.41
CA THR A 32 -5.96 5.64 6.92
C THR A 32 -6.20 4.21 6.46
N ASP A 33 -7.47 3.85 6.25
CA ASP A 33 -7.91 2.50 5.97
C ASP A 33 -8.29 2.35 4.49
N THR A 34 -7.79 1.27 3.87
CA THR A 34 -8.11 0.92 2.50
C THR A 34 -9.60 0.66 2.31
N ASP A 35 -10.28 0.06 3.28
CA ASP A 35 -11.71 -0.26 3.14
C ASP A 35 -12.55 1.01 3.05
N VAL A 36 -12.16 2.08 3.75
CA VAL A 36 -12.77 3.41 3.59
C VAL A 36 -12.55 3.95 2.18
N ILE A 37 -11.32 3.82 1.64
CA ILE A 37 -11.02 4.24 0.27
C ILE A 37 -11.94 3.50 -0.73
N LYS A 38 -12.04 2.18 -0.62
CA LYS A 38 -12.89 1.38 -1.52
C LYS A 38 -14.35 1.78 -1.44
N THR A 39 -14.89 1.98 -0.23
CA THR A 39 -16.27 2.45 -0.04
C THR A 39 -16.53 3.73 -0.82
N TYR A 40 -15.67 4.74 -0.71
CA TYR A 40 -15.89 5.99 -1.42
C TYR A 40 -15.64 5.90 -2.94
N VAL A 41 -14.82 4.96 -3.40
CA VAL A 41 -14.73 4.63 -4.83
C VAL A 41 -16.04 4.04 -5.35
N ARG A 42 -16.67 3.13 -4.58
CA ARG A 42 -17.98 2.54 -4.90
C ARG A 42 -19.08 3.60 -4.98
N GLU A 43 -19.04 4.58 -4.08
CA GLU A 43 -19.95 5.73 -4.08
C GLU A 43 -19.66 6.77 -5.18
N GLY A 44 -18.70 6.51 -6.08
CA GLY A 44 -18.42 7.37 -7.23
C GLY A 44 -17.61 8.63 -6.91
N LEU A 45 -16.98 8.73 -5.74
CA LEU A 45 -16.17 9.89 -5.35
C LEU A 45 -14.92 10.06 -6.23
N GLY A 46 -14.49 8.99 -6.91
CA GLY A 46 -13.44 9.02 -7.93
C GLY A 46 -12.59 7.76 -7.93
N ILE A 47 -11.38 7.86 -8.47
CA ILE A 47 -10.41 6.75 -8.55
C ILE A 47 -9.68 6.59 -7.22
N GLY A 48 -9.59 5.34 -6.74
CA GLY A 48 -8.81 4.95 -5.56
C GLY A 48 -7.39 4.55 -5.91
N ILE A 49 -6.39 5.02 -5.15
CA ILE A 49 -5.02 4.49 -5.22
C ILE A 49 -4.72 3.81 -3.89
N ILE A 50 -4.58 2.48 -3.95
CA ILE A 50 -4.40 1.58 -2.80
C ILE A 50 -3.19 0.66 -3.02
N ALA A 51 -2.72 0.02 -1.94
CA ALA A 51 -1.73 -1.05 -2.06
C ALA A 51 -2.35 -2.29 -2.73
N ASP A 52 -1.59 -2.96 -3.59
CA ASP A 52 -2.04 -4.15 -4.34
C ASP A 52 -2.58 -5.26 -3.41
N LEU A 53 -1.89 -5.49 -2.28
CA LEU A 53 -2.28 -6.46 -1.25
C LEU A 53 -3.65 -6.18 -0.60
N ALA A 54 -4.18 -4.98 -0.76
CA ALA A 54 -5.45 -4.59 -0.17
C ALA A 54 -6.63 -4.81 -1.12
N TYR A 55 -6.42 -5.25 -2.37
CA TYR A 55 -7.47 -5.66 -3.29
C TYR A 55 -7.67 -7.18 -3.21
N GLU A 56 -8.91 -7.61 -2.97
CA GLU A 56 -9.27 -9.03 -2.93
C GLU A 56 -10.32 -9.33 -3.99
N GLN A 57 -9.96 -10.04 -5.06
CA GLN A 57 -10.84 -10.28 -6.21
C GLN A 57 -12.22 -10.87 -5.82
N ASP A 58 -12.26 -11.74 -4.82
CA ASP A 58 -13.52 -12.36 -4.35
C ASP A 58 -14.44 -11.36 -3.63
N LYS A 59 -13.88 -10.38 -2.93
CA LYS A 59 -14.62 -9.37 -2.15
C LYS A 59 -14.86 -8.07 -2.90
N ASP A 60 -13.96 -7.73 -3.83
CA ASP A 60 -13.91 -6.47 -4.57
C ASP A 60 -14.21 -6.69 -6.06
N ASN A 61 -15.04 -7.69 -6.38
CA ASN A 61 -15.41 -8.06 -7.74
C ASN A 61 -16.18 -6.95 -8.50
N ASP A 62 -16.75 -6.00 -7.76
CA ASP A 62 -17.43 -4.81 -8.26
C ASP A 62 -16.46 -3.68 -8.63
N LEU A 63 -15.20 -3.80 -8.24
CA LEU A 63 -14.13 -2.85 -8.52
C LEU A 63 -13.16 -3.41 -9.56
N VAL A 64 -12.73 -2.54 -10.47
CA VAL A 64 -11.69 -2.88 -11.46
C VAL A 64 -10.34 -2.38 -10.98
N MET A 65 -9.42 -3.31 -10.72
CA MET A 65 -8.03 -2.97 -10.42
C MET A 65 -7.23 -2.71 -11.70
N LYS A 66 -6.40 -1.67 -11.70
CA LYS A 66 -5.41 -1.40 -12.75
C LYS A 66 -4.01 -1.32 -12.13
N PRO A 67 -3.04 -2.13 -12.60
CA PRO A 67 -1.69 -2.09 -12.06
C PRO A 67 -1.03 -0.75 -12.40
N LEU A 68 -0.31 -0.17 -11.43
CA LEU A 68 0.40 1.10 -11.57
C LEU A 68 1.92 0.95 -11.41
N ASN A 69 2.43 -0.28 -11.50
CA ASN A 69 3.84 -0.65 -11.34
C ASN A 69 4.81 0.10 -12.29
N GLN A 70 4.34 0.53 -13.46
CA GLN A 70 5.12 1.35 -14.39
C GLN A 70 5.17 2.84 -14.01
N LEU A 71 4.24 3.29 -13.16
CA LEU A 71 4.11 4.69 -12.78
C LEU A 71 4.76 4.96 -11.42
N PHE A 72 4.54 4.07 -10.44
CA PHE A 72 5.05 4.24 -9.09
C PHE A 72 6.11 3.19 -8.75
N PRO A 73 7.18 3.58 -8.03
CA PRO A 73 8.14 2.61 -7.54
C PRO A 73 7.50 1.68 -6.50
N TRP A 74 8.07 0.48 -6.34
CA TRP A 74 7.64 -0.44 -5.30
C TRP A 74 7.97 0.09 -3.91
N GLU A 75 7.05 -0.13 -2.98
CA GLU A 75 7.23 0.19 -1.57
C GLU A 75 7.73 -1.04 -0.82
N VAL A 76 8.69 -0.83 0.10
CA VAL A 76 9.25 -1.91 0.91
C VAL A 76 8.74 -1.80 2.34
N THR A 77 7.94 -2.76 2.77
CA THR A 77 7.51 -2.90 4.17
C THR A 77 8.69 -3.38 5.02
N LYS A 78 8.98 -2.66 6.11
CA LYS A 78 10.12 -2.95 6.99
C LYS A 78 9.65 -3.23 8.42
N ILE A 79 10.34 -4.13 9.12
CA ILE A 79 10.24 -4.29 10.57
C ILE A 79 11.39 -3.55 11.23
N GLY A 80 11.08 -2.65 12.16
CA GLY A 80 12.06 -1.96 13.00
C GLY A 80 11.99 -2.42 14.45
N TYR A 81 13.15 -2.64 15.07
CA TYR A 81 13.28 -2.85 16.51
C TYR A 81 14.53 -2.11 17.00
N ARG A 82 14.54 -1.71 18.27
CA ARG A 82 15.72 -1.05 18.84
C ARG A 82 16.86 -2.06 19.03
N ARG A 83 18.07 -1.68 18.65
CA ARG A 83 19.26 -2.54 18.71
C ARG A 83 19.63 -2.98 20.12
N ASP A 84 19.32 -2.14 21.11
CA ASP A 84 19.59 -2.38 22.53
C ASP A 84 18.54 -3.25 23.22
N ASN A 85 17.44 -3.59 22.55
CA ASN A 85 16.42 -4.48 23.09
C ASN A 85 16.75 -5.94 22.79
N TYR A 86 16.77 -6.76 23.85
CA TYR A 86 16.78 -8.21 23.69
C TYR A 86 15.45 -8.69 23.10
N LEU A 87 15.50 -9.26 21.89
CA LEU A 87 14.34 -9.86 21.24
C LEU A 87 14.01 -11.19 21.91
N ARG A 88 12.86 -11.27 22.56
CA ARG A 88 12.34 -12.52 23.16
C ARG A 88 12.02 -13.54 22.06
N THR A 89 12.00 -14.82 22.42
CA THR A 89 11.78 -15.94 21.48
C THR A 89 10.53 -15.76 20.62
N PHE A 90 9.41 -15.28 21.19
CA PHE A 90 8.20 -15.05 20.41
C PHE A 90 8.33 -13.90 19.40
N GLN A 91 9.13 -12.86 19.70
CA GLN A 91 9.39 -11.74 18.79
C GLN A 91 10.27 -12.19 17.62
N GLN A 92 11.31 -12.97 17.90
CA GLN A 92 12.15 -13.58 16.86
C GLN A 92 11.33 -14.52 15.97
N ARG A 93 10.45 -15.33 16.57
CA ARG A 93 9.55 -16.22 15.83
C ARG A 93 8.58 -15.44 14.95
N PHE A 94 8.03 -14.33 15.44
CA PHE A 94 7.17 -13.45 14.65
C PHE A 94 7.93 -12.86 13.45
N ILE A 95 9.13 -12.31 13.67
CA ILE A 95 9.98 -11.75 12.60
C ILE A 95 10.25 -12.82 11.54
N HIS A 96 10.56 -14.05 11.95
CA HIS A 96 10.81 -15.15 11.03
C HIS A 96 9.58 -15.52 10.19
N ILE A 97 8.40 -15.61 10.81
CA ILE A 97 7.14 -15.87 10.09
C ILE A 97 6.85 -14.74 9.09
N PHE A 98 7.02 -13.49 9.51
CA PHE A 98 6.82 -12.33 8.64
C PHE A 98 7.77 -12.33 7.45
N GLN A 99 9.07 -12.61 7.67
CA GLN A 99 10.06 -12.71 6.60
C GLN A 99 9.68 -13.80 5.59
N LYS A 100 9.28 -14.98 6.06
CA LYS A 100 8.85 -16.08 5.19
C LYS A 100 7.64 -15.68 4.33
N PHE A 101 6.67 -15.00 4.93
CA PHE A 101 5.50 -14.50 4.23
C PHE A 101 5.86 -13.43 3.18
N ALA A 102 6.71 -12.46 3.54
CA ALA A 102 7.16 -11.42 2.62
C ALA A 102 7.93 -12.00 1.42
N SER A 103 8.81 -12.98 1.64
CA SER A 103 9.53 -13.64 0.54
C SER A 103 8.63 -14.42 -0.42
N GLN A 104 7.47 -14.90 0.03
CA GLN A 104 6.50 -15.58 -0.85
C GLN A 104 5.74 -14.59 -1.75
N MET A 105 5.55 -13.34 -1.30
CA MET A 105 4.92 -12.30 -2.11
C MET A 105 5.82 -11.80 -3.24
N GLU A 106 7.14 -11.71 -3.01
CA GLU A 106 8.10 -11.29 -4.04
C GLU A 106 8.12 -12.24 -5.25
N THR A 107 7.82 -13.52 -5.04
CA THR A 107 7.80 -14.54 -6.11
C THR A 107 6.50 -14.54 -6.93
N GLY A 108 5.44 -13.87 -6.46
CA GLY A 108 4.11 -13.85 -7.09
C GLY A 108 3.82 -12.64 -7.98
N SER A 109 4.67 -11.61 -7.95
CA SER A 109 4.49 -10.39 -8.74
C SER A 109 5.44 -10.41 -9.95
N PRO A 110 4.95 -10.31 -11.20
CA PRO A 110 5.84 -10.22 -12.35
C PRO A 110 6.61 -8.91 -12.27
N ARG A 111 7.95 -9.02 -12.29
CA ARG A 111 8.90 -7.90 -12.34
C ARG A 111 8.63 -6.99 -13.54
#